data_AF-A0A377AT75-F1
#
_entry.id   AF-A0A377AT75-F1
#
_cell.length_a   1.000
_cell.length_b   1.000
_cell.length_c   1.000
_cell.angle_alpha   90.00
_cell.angle_beta   90.00
_cell.angle_gamma   90.00
#
_symmetry.space_group_name_H-M   'P 1'
#
loop_
_entity.id
_entity.type
_entity.pdbx_description
1 polymer ?
#
loop_
_entity_poly.entity_id
_entity_poly.type
_entity_poly.pdbx_seq_one_letter_code
_entity_poly.pdbx_strand_id
1 'polypeptide(L)'
;MIAITGATGQLGHYVIKSLMKTVPASQIVAIVRNPAKAQALTAQGITVRQADYGDEAALTSALQGVEKLLLISSSEVVNVPRSIVMLLMPQRRLA
;
A
#
# COMPACT_ATOMS: atom_id res chain seq x y z
N MET A 1 -6.11 -17.28 -2.02
CA MET A 1 -5.04 -16.29 -2.29
C MET A 1 -5.15 -15.11 -1.33
N ILE A 2 -4.03 -14.62 -0.78
CA ILE A 2 -3.98 -13.51 0.18
C ILE A 2 -3.33 -12.30 -0.47
N ALA A 3 -4.02 -11.16 -0.53
CA ALA A 3 -3.45 -9.90 -0.99
C ALA A 3 -3.07 -8.98 0.17
N ILE A 4 -1.99 -8.22 -0.02
CA ILE A 4 -1.48 -7.27 0.96
C ILE A 4 -1.21 -5.97 0.23
N THR A 5 -1.87 -4.89 0.65
CA THR A 5 -1.54 -3.54 0.17
C THR A 5 -0.35 -2.97 0.95
N GLY A 6 0.33 -1.97 0.39
CA GLY A 6 1.48 -1.35 1.07
C GLY A 6 2.64 -2.34 1.31
N ALA A 7 2.74 -3.38 0.49
CA ALA A 7 3.69 -4.48 0.65
C ALA A 7 5.16 -4.06 0.65
N THR A 8 5.51 -2.94 0.03
CA THR A 8 6.87 -2.37 0.04
C THR A 8 7.16 -1.47 1.24
N GLY A 9 6.19 -1.24 2.12
CA GLY A 9 6.37 -0.47 3.36
C GLY A 9 7.01 -1.31 4.47
N GLN A 10 7.37 -0.67 5.58
CA GLN A 10 7.99 -1.34 6.73
C GLN A 10 7.11 -2.46 7.28
N LEU A 11 5.83 -2.17 7.54
CA LEU A 11 4.88 -3.18 8.04
C LEU A 11 4.65 -4.29 7.02
N GLY A 12 4.41 -3.93 5.76
CA GLY A 12 4.18 -4.89 4.67
C GLY A 12 5.33 -5.90 4.55
N HIS A 13 6.57 -5.43 4.66
CA HIS A 13 7.75 -6.30 4.64
C HIS A 13 7.75 -7.34 5.77
N TYR A 14 7.46 -6.93 7.01
CA TYR A 14 7.38 -7.85 8.14
C TYR A 14 6.20 -8.83 8.03
N VAL A 15 5.05 -8.36 7.55
CA VAL A 15 3.87 -9.20 7.33
C VAL A 15 4.19 -10.29 6.31
N ILE A 16 4.77 -9.94 5.17
CA ILE A 16 5.13 -10.90 4.12
C ILE A 16 6.13 -11.92 4.67
N LYS A 17 7.19 -11.46 5.34
CA LYS A 17 8.19 -12.35 5.96
C LYS A 17 7.58 -13.32 6.98
N SER A 18 6.56 -12.87 7.72
CA SER A 18 5.84 -13.72 8.66
C SER A 18 4.94 -14.73 7.93
N LEU A 19 4.18 -14.28 6.93
CA LEU A 19 3.28 -15.14 6.14
C LEU A 19 4.02 -16.23 5.38
N MET A 20 5.19 -15.94 4.83
CA MET A 20 6.01 -16.93 4.12
C MET A 20 6.45 -18.12 4.98
N LYS A 21 6.34 -18.04 6.31
CA LYS A 21 6.62 -19.16 7.20
C LYS A 21 5.52 -20.22 7.20
N THR A 22 4.31 -19.85 6.79
CA THR A 22 3.11 -20.72 6.88
C THR A 22 2.33 -20.78 5.57
N VAL A 23 2.56 -19.86 4.63
CA VAL A 23 1.86 -19.72 3.36
C VAL A 23 2.86 -19.76 2.21
N PRO A 24 2.63 -20.57 1.16
CA PRO A 24 3.47 -20.56 -0.04
C PRO A 24 3.49 -19.18 -0.72
N ALA A 25 4.65 -18.76 -1.22
CA ALA A 25 4.81 -17.46 -1.89
C ALA A 25 3.83 -17.26 -3.06
N SER A 26 3.51 -18.34 -3.79
CA SER A 26 2.55 -18.35 -4.90
C SER A 26 1.11 -18.01 -4.49
N GLN A 27 0.78 -18.12 -3.21
CA GLN A 27 -0.55 -17.74 -2.69
C GLN A 27 -0.60 -16.30 -2.15
N ILE A 28 0.53 -15.59 -2.16
CA ILE A 28 0.65 -14.21 -1.68
C ILE A 28 0.68 -13.27 -2.89
N VAL A 29 -0.15 -12.22 -2.82
CA VAL A 29 -0.19 -11.12 -3.78
C VAL A 29 0.22 -9.83 -3.07
N ALA A 30 1.31 -9.24 -3.51
CA ALA A 30 1.76 -7.93 -3.08
C ALA A 30 1.18 -6.86 -4.00
N ILE A 31 0.25 -6.06 -3.48
CA ILE A 31 -0.30 -4.90 -4.19
C ILE A 31 0.55 -3.68 -3.87
N VAL A 32 1.15 -3.08 -4.90
CA VAL A 32 2.12 -2.00 -4.77
C VAL A 32 1.83 -0.87 -5.74
N ARG A 33 2.17 0.36 -5.37
CA ARG A 33 2.07 1.52 -6.27
C ARG A 33 3.19 1.58 -7.29
N ASN A 34 4.41 1.19 -6.86
CA ASN A 34 5.59 1.18 -7.70
C ASN A 34 6.22 -0.22 -7.72
N PRO A 35 6.02 -1.00 -8.80
CA PRO A 35 6.58 -2.34 -8.95
C PRO A 35 8.11 -2.40 -8.89
N ALA A 36 8.81 -1.33 -9.27
CA ALA A 36 10.28 -1.29 -9.22
C ALA A 36 10.81 -1.43 -7.79
N LYS A 37 10.04 -0.99 -6.77
CA LYS A 37 10.39 -1.16 -5.35
C LYS A 37 10.10 -2.57 -4.82
N ALA A 38 9.45 -3.43 -5.60
CA ALA A 38 9.00 -4.75 -5.21
C ALA A 38 9.81 -5.90 -5.84
N GLN A 39 10.94 -5.60 -6.50
CA GLN A 39 11.80 -6.60 -7.15
C GLN A 39 12.21 -7.75 -6.21
N ALA A 40 12.52 -7.43 -4.95
CA ALA A 40 12.85 -8.43 -3.93
C ALA A 40 11.69 -9.39 -3.63
N LEU A 41 10.43 -8.94 -3.76
CA LEU A 41 9.24 -9.78 -3.56
C LEU A 41 9.06 -10.74 -4.74
N THR A 42 9.22 -10.24 -5.97
CA THR A 42 9.20 -11.07 -7.18
C THR A 42 10.29 -12.16 -7.13
N ALA A 43 11.50 -11.81 -6.69
CA ALA A 43 12.60 -12.77 -6.52
C ALA A 43 12.32 -13.86 -5.48
N GLN A 44 11.40 -13.60 -4.54
CA GLN A 44 10.92 -14.57 -3.54
C GLN A 44 9.74 -15.42 -4.05
N GLY A 45 9.35 -15.27 -5.33
CA GLY A 45 8.23 -16.00 -5.93
C GLY A 45 6.84 -15.44 -5.56
N ILE A 46 6.79 -14.23 -5.01
CA ILE A 46 5.53 -13.54 -4.68
C ILE A 46 4.97 -12.87 -5.93
N THR A 47 3.65 -12.98 -6.12
CA THR A 47 2.97 -12.28 -7.20
C THR A 47 2.88 -10.79 -6.86
N VAL A 48 3.43 -9.92 -7.72
CA VAL A 48 3.33 -8.46 -7.55
C VAL A 48 2.29 -7.92 -8.53
N ARG A 49 1.33 -7.14 -8.03
CA ARG A 49 0.31 -6.45 -8.84
C ARG A 49 0.39 -4.95 -8.58
N GLN A 50 0.36 -4.15 -9.64
CA GLN A 50 0.35 -2.70 -9.51
C GLN A 50 -1.08 -2.20 -9.31
N ALA A 51 -1.30 -1.38 -8.27
CA ALA A 51 -2.51 -0.58 -8.13
C ALA A 51 -2.25 0.62 -7.22
N ASP A 52 -2.86 1.75 -7.55
CA ASP A 52 -2.96 2.92 -6.68
C ASP A 52 -4.29 2.90 -5.94
N TYR A 53 -4.33 3.48 -4.73
CA TYR A 53 -5.57 3.59 -3.96
C TYR A 53 -6.60 4.52 -4.62
N GLY A 54 -6.15 5.49 -5.42
CA GLY A 54 -7.03 6.38 -6.18
C GLY A 54 -7.58 5.79 -7.48
N ASP A 55 -7.12 4.61 -7.88
CA ASP A 55 -7.53 3.96 -9.13
C ASP A 55 -8.35 2.69 -8.83
N GLU A 56 -9.67 2.86 -8.84
CA GLU A 56 -10.62 1.78 -8.57
C GLU A 56 -10.47 0.62 -9.57
N ALA A 57 -10.32 0.90 -10.87
CA ALA A 57 -10.21 -0.13 -11.89
C ALA A 57 -8.93 -0.95 -11.74
N ALA A 58 -7.81 -0.30 -11.40
CA ALA A 58 -6.55 -0.97 -11.10
C ALA A 58 -6.67 -1.83 -9.82
N LEU A 59 -7.32 -1.34 -8.77
CA LEU A 59 -7.56 -2.12 -7.55
C LEU A 59 -8.46 -3.33 -7.81
N THR A 60 -9.55 -3.17 -8.54
CA THR A 60 -10.45 -4.28 -8.91
C THR A 60 -9.68 -5.37 -9.66
N SER A 61 -8.83 -4.96 -10.62
CA SER A 61 -7.97 -5.88 -11.37
C SER A 61 -6.93 -6.55 -10.46
N ALA A 62 -6.30 -5.79 -9.55
CA ALA A 62 -5.32 -6.31 -8.62
C ALA A 62 -5.91 -7.29 -7.59
N LEU A 63 -7.20 -7.19 -7.29
CA LEU A 63 -7.91 -8.04 -6.34
C LEU A 63 -8.57 -9.28 -6.97
N GLN A 64 -8.50 -9.47 -8.29
CA GLN A 64 -9.07 -10.66 -8.94
C GLN A 64 -8.50 -11.97 -8.37
N GLY A 65 -9.40 -12.88 -7.97
CA GLY A 65 -9.05 -14.18 -7.36
C GLY A 65 -8.50 -14.10 -5.93
N VAL A 66 -8.53 -12.93 -5.30
CA VAL A 66 -8.12 -12.76 -3.89
C VAL A 66 -9.28 -13.16 -2.98
N GLU A 67 -8.99 -14.02 -2.00
CA GLU A 67 -9.97 -14.47 -0.99
C GLU A 67 -9.87 -13.66 0.30
N LYS A 68 -8.66 -13.24 0.64
CA LYS A 68 -8.35 -12.50 1.87
C LYS A 68 -7.50 -11.29 1.53
N LEU A 69 -7.92 -10.12 1.99
CA LEU A 69 -7.20 -8.86 1.82
C LEU A 69 -6.73 -8.33 3.18
N LEU A 70 -5.43 -8.10 3.31
CA LEU A 70 -4.89 -7.25 4.35
C LEU A 70 -4.71 -5.84 3.79
N LEU A 71 -5.59 -4.93 4.19
CA LEU A 71 -5.50 -3.52 3.86
C LEU A 71 -4.61 -2.81 4.88
N ILE A 72 -3.36 -2.51 4.50
CA ILE A 72 -2.46 -1.68 5.30
C ILE A 72 -2.75 -0.22 4.97
N SER A 73 -3.26 0.53 5.95
CA SER A 73 -3.56 1.95 5.82
C SER A 73 -2.39 2.71 5.20
N SER A 74 -2.66 3.46 4.14
CA SER A 74 -1.65 4.28 3.49
C SER A 74 -1.27 5.44 4.41
N SER A 75 0.03 5.71 4.56
CA SER A 75 0.53 6.91 5.23
C SER A 75 0.49 8.12 4.31
N GLU A 76 -0.55 8.26 3.49
CA GLU A 76 -0.74 9.40 2.59
C GLU A 76 -0.78 10.68 3.42
N VAL A 77 0.37 11.37 3.48
CA VAL A 77 0.42 12.76 3.91
C VAL A 77 -0.10 13.55 2.73
N VAL A 78 -1.35 13.99 2.78
CA VAL A 78 -1.84 15.01 1.86
C VAL A 78 -0.92 16.22 2.05
N ASN A 79 -0.06 16.48 1.07
CA ASN A 79 0.85 17.61 1.10
C ASN A 79 0.03 18.87 0.84
N VAL A 80 -0.63 19.39 1.86
CA VAL A 80 -1.34 20.65 1.79
C VAL A 80 -0.27 21.75 1.69
N PRO A 81 -0.25 22.55 0.59
CA PRO A 81 0.67 23.67 0.47
C PRO A 81 0.63 24.52 1.73
N ARG A 82 1.81 24.89 2.25
CA ARG A 82 1.92 25.66 3.49
C ARG A 82 1.13 26.98 3.44
N SER A 83 0.93 27.54 2.24
CA SER A 83 0.07 28.70 1.97
C SER A 83 -1.42 28.43 2.26
N ILE A 84 -1.94 27.24 1.94
CA ILE A 84 -3.33 26.85 2.23
C ILE A 84 -3.51 26.60 3.73
N VAL A 85 -2.51 26.00 4.39
CA VAL A 85 -2.53 25.80 5.85
C VAL A 85 -2.59 27.14 6.59
N MET A 86 -1.84 28.15 6.12
CA MET A 86 -1.84 29.49 6.73
C MET A 86 -3.18 30.24 6.53
N LEU A 87 -3.87 30.00 5.42
CA LEU A 87 -5.19 30.60 5.14
C LEU A 87 -6.30 30.03 6.04
N LEU A 88 -6.19 28.75 6.41
CA LEU A 88 -7.18 28.05 7.22
C LEU A 88 -6.97 28.23 8.73
N MET A 89 -5.87 28.85 9.15
CA MET A 89 -5.66 29.15 10.58
C MET A 89 -6.47 30.39 10.98
N PRO A 90 -7.31 30.30 12.04
CA PRO A 90 -8.03 31.47 12.53
C PRO A 90 -7.02 32.52 12.96
N GLN A 91 -7.07 33.69 12.33
CA GLN A 91 -6.27 34.86 12.71
C GLN A 91 -6.62 35.20 14.16
N ARG A 92 -5.79 34.78 15.11
CA ARG A 92 -5.87 35.26 16.48
C ARG A 92 -5.58 36.76 16.43
N ARG A 93 -6.64 37.57 16.39
CA ARG A 93 -6.54 39.00 16.67
C ARG A 93 -6.03 39.13 18.09
N LEU A 94 -4.77 39.53 18.22
CA LEU A 94 -4.27 40.12 19.45
C LEU A 94 -5.04 41.43 19.64
N ALA A 95 -5.89 41.45 20.66
CA ALA A 95 -6.39 42.67 21.27
C ALA A 95 -5.44 43.09 22.39
#